data_AF-A0A5E4AK22-F1
#
_entry.id   AF-A0A5E4AK22-F1
#
_cell.length_a   1.000
_cell.length_b   1.000
_cell.length_c   1.000
_cell.angle_alpha   90.00
_cell.angle_beta   90.00
_cell.angle_gamma   90.00
#
_symmetry.space_group_name_H-M   'P 1'
#
loop_
_entity.id
_entity.type
_entity.pdbx_description
1 polymer ?
#
loop_
_entity_poly.entity_id
_entity_poly.type
_entity_poly.pdbx_seq_one_letter_code
_entity_poly.pdbx_strand_id
1 'polypeptide(L)'
;MENRLKKETKPVLKELSEARIRTVMITGDNLQTAITVAKNSEMIPPSSRVIIVEASEPEEHIPASVTWQLMENQEMGSGKKVSECEKPPGPGLVEDGLTPHSLISSGSHLSNGPSH
;
A
#
# COMPACT_ATOMS: atom_id res chain seq x y z
N MET A 1 27.82 0.82 -16.79
CA MET A 1 27.37 2.11 -17.34
C MET A 1 26.38 2.70 -16.34
N GLU A 2 26.52 3.96 -15.95
CA GLU A 2 25.67 4.60 -14.92
C GLU A 2 24.92 5.78 -15.55
N ASN A 3 23.62 5.89 -15.28
CA ASN A 3 22.81 7.04 -15.71
C ASN A 3 23.10 8.25 -14.82
N ARG A 4 23.97 9.14 -15.31
CA ARG A 4 24.29 10.39 -14.64
C ARG A 4 23.29 11.48 -14.99
N LEU A 5 22.70 12.08 -13.97
CA LEU A 5 21.85 13.25 -14.13
C LEU A 5 22.66 14.46 -14.57
N LYS A 6 22.05 15.30 -15.41
CA LYS A 6 22.60 16.63 -15.70
C LYS A 6 22.60 17.46 -14.42
N LYS A 7 23.58 18.35 -14.27
CA LYS A 7 23.71 19.19 -13.06
C LYS A 7 22.50 20.10 -12.88
N GLU A 8 21.88 20.48 -13.99
CA GLU A 8 20.73 21.38 -14.08
C GLU A 8 19.40 20.70 -13.77
N THR A 9 19.32 19.35 -13.75
CA THR A 9 18.05 18.64 -13.59
C THR A 9 17.36 18.97 -12.27
N LYS A 10 18.06 18.89 -11.14
CA LYS A 10 17.49 19.17 -9.81
C LYS A 10 16.99 20.61 -9.64
N PRO A 11 17.80 21.66 -9.91
CA PRO A 11 17.32 23.03 -9.70
C PRO A 11 16.13 23.37 -10.58
N VAL A 12 16.09 22.88 -11.82
CA VAL A 12 14.95 23.12 -12.73
C VAL A 12 13.69 22.43 -12.23
N LEU A 13 13.76 21.16 -11.79
CA LEU A 13 12.60 20.46 -11.23
C LEU A 13 12.07 21.13 -9.96
N LYS A 14 12.96 21.68 -9.14
CA LYS A 14 12.59 22.45 -7.95
C LYS A 14 11.83 23.73 -8.33
N GLU A 15 12.34 24.50 -9.29
CA GLU A 15 11.69 25.73 -9.77
C GLU A 15 10.28 25.44 -10.33
N LEU A 16 10.13 24.37 -11.13
CA LEU A 16 8.82 23.94 -11.64
C LEU A 16 7.85 23.59 -10.51
N SER A 17 8.33 22.88 -9.48
CA SER A 17 7.54 22.53 -8.30
C SER A 17 7.09 23.77 -7.52
N GLU A 18 7.99 24.73 -7.29
CA GLU A 18 7.69 26.01 -6.62
C GLU A 18 6.68 26.85 -7.39
N ALA A 19 6.73 26.79 -8.73
CA ALA A 19 5.74 27.37 -9.63
C ALA A 19 4.41 26.59 -9.71
N ARG A 20 4.28 25.49 -8.94
CA ARG A 20 3.11 24.58 -8.93
C ARG A 20 2.84 23.89 -10.27
N ILE A 21 3.88 23.67 -11.07
CA ILE A 21 3.81 22.91 -12.31
C ILE A 21 4.08 21.44 -12.01
N ARG A 22 3.09 20.58 -12.29
CA ARG A 22 3.22 19.14 -12.09
C ARG A 22 4.10 18.53 -13.18
N THR A 23 5.21 17.93 -12.79
CA THR A 23 6.11 17.21 -13.70
C THR A 23 5.76 15.71 -13.75
N VAL A 24 5.87 15.11 -14.94
CA VAL A 24 5.69 13.66 -15.16
C VAL A 24 6.91 13.14 -15.93
N MET A 25 7.43 11.99 -15.52
CA MET A 25 8.48 11.27 -16.25
C MET A 25 7.85 10.16 -17.08
N ILE A 26 8.12 10.15 -18.37
CA ILE A 26 7.70 9.10 -19.31
C ILE A 26 8.97 8.48 -19.85
N THR A 27 9.09 7.16 -19.75
CA THR A 27 10.28 6.42 -20.18
C THR A 27 9.90 5.08 -20.79
N GLY A 28 10.73 4.58 -21.69
CA GLY A 28 10.68 3.21 -22.21
C GLY A 28 11.81 2.33 -21.64
N ASP A 29 12.48 2.81 -20.58
CA ASP A 29 13.57 2.10 -19.89
C ASP A 29 13.03 1.19 -18.77
N ASN A 30 13.91 0.41 -18.17
CA ASN A 30 13.62 -0.46 -17.05
C ASN A 30 13.02 0.30 -15.84
N LEU A 31 11.99 -0.28 -15.21
CA LEU A 31 11.30 0.28 -14.05
C LEU A 31 12.25 0.66 -12.90
N GLN A 32 13.23 -0.18 -12.57
CA GLN A 32 14.16 0.10 -11.48
C GLN A 32 15.06 1.30 -11.80
N THR A 33 15.49 1.42 -13.07
CA THR A 33 16.25 2.57 -13.54
C THR A 33 15.40 3.84 -13.45
N ALA A 34 14.14 3.78 -13.91
CA ALA A 34 13.21 4.91 -13.85
C ALA A 34 13.01 5.40 -12.41
N ILE A 35 12.76 4.48 -11.46
CA ILE A 35 12.59 4.80 -10.04
C ILE A 35 13.87 5.42 -9.47
N THR A 36 15.03 4.85 -9.79
CA THR A 36 16.33 5.36 -9.34
C THR A 36 16.56 6.78 -9.85
N VAL A 37 16.31 7.05 -11.13
CA VAL A 37 16.44 8.38 -11.74
C VAL A 37 15.44 9.36 -11.13
N ALA A 38 14.20 8.95 -10.91
CA ALA A 38 13.16 9.80 -10.32
C ALA A 38 13.50 10.20 -8.86
N LYS A 39 14.05 9.28 -8.06
CA LYS A 39 14.53 9.58 -6.70
C LYS A 39 15.80 10.43 -6.71
N ASN A 40 16.78 10.08 -7.53
CA ASN A 40 18.05 10.81 -7.62
C ASN A 40 17.88 12.23 -8.16
N SER A 41 16.87 12.48 -8.99
CA SER A 41 16.53 13.81 -9.50
C SER A 41 15.66 14.63 -8.55
N GLU A 42 15.25 14.05 -7.42
CA GLU A 42 14.30 14.64 -6.45
C GLU A 42 12.92 14.95 -7.06
N MET A 43 12.60 14.38 -8.23
CA MET A 43 11.24 14.38 -8.78
C MET A 43 10.29 13.60 -7.86
N ILE A 44 10.78 12.50 -7.29
CA ILE A 44 10.14 11.79 -6.19
C ILE A 44 10.99 12.03 -4.94
N PRO A 45 10.47 12.68 -3.89
CA PRO A 45 11.21 12.86 -2.66
C PRO A 45 11.64 11.52 -2.06
N PRO A 46 12.85 11.39 -1.49
CA PRO A 46 13.32 10.12 -0.94
C PRO A 46 12.40 9.50 0.11
N SER A 47 11.67 10.30 0.89
CA SER A 47 10.70 9.85 1.90
C SER A 47 9.34 9.45 1.33
N SER A 48 9.12 9.63 0.02
CA SER A 48 7.85 9.30 -0.61
C SER A 48 7.72 7.81 -0.87
N ARG A 49 6.51 7.29 -0.64
CA ARG A 49 6.13 5.93 -0.98
C ARG A 49 6.01 5.80 -2.51
N VAL A 50 6.54 4.71 -3.05
CA VAL A 50 6.39 4.38 -4.47
C VAL A 50 5.42 3.21 -4.57
N ILE A 51 4.39 3.35 -5.40
CA ILE A 51 3.43 2.29 -5.70
C ILE A 51 3.70 1.83 -7.12
N ILE A 52 3.97 0.54 -7.28
CA ILE A 52 4.05 -0.10 -8.59
C ILE A 52 2.63 -0.54 -8.93
N VAL A 53 2.17 -0.17 -10.13
CA VAL A 53 0.87 -0.56 -10.66
C VAL A 53 1.12 -1.40 -11.90
N GLU A 54 0.58 -2.62 -11.90
CA GLU A 54 0.70 -3.55 -13.00
C GLU A 54 -0.69 -3.84 -13.56
N ALA A 55 -0.81 -3.79 -14.88
CA ALA A 55 -2.02 -4.17 -15.59
C ALA A 55 -1.77 -5.50 -16.28
N SER A 56 -2.70 -6.43 -16.11
CA SER A 56 -2.71 -7.74 -16.76
C SER A 56 -3.77 -7.77 -17.84
N GLU A 57 -3.41 -8.27 -19.02
CA GLU A 57 -4.34 -8.51 -20.12
C GLU A 57 -5.36 -9.60 -19.75
N PRO A 58 -6.55 -9.58 -20.34
CA PRO A 58 -7.52 -10.65 -20.14
C PRO A 58 -7.02 -11.96 -20.79
N GLU A 59 -7.18 -13.07 -20.08
CA GLU A 59 -7.00 -14.43 -20.61
C GLU A 59 -8.37 -15.10 -20.77
N GLU A 60 -8.45 -16.29 -21.39
CA GLU A 60 -9.73 -16.92 -21.82
C GLU A 60 -10.87 -16.88 -20.78
N HIS A 61 -10.52 -17.03 -19.50
CA HIS A 61 -11.47 -16.99 -18.39
C HIS A 61 -11.09 -16.01 -17.28
N ILE A 62 -10.08 -15.16 -17.52
CA ILE A 62 -9.58 -14.20 -16.53
C ILE A 62 -9.81 -12.80 -17.08
N PRO A 63 -10.62 -11.95 -16.42
CA PRO A 63 -10.80 -10.58 -16.86
C PRO A 63 -9.50 -9.78 -16.71
N ALA A 64 -9.38 -8.70 -17.48
CA ALA A 64 -8.30 -7.74 -17.30
C ALA A 64 -8.29 -7.24 -15.85
N SER A 65 -7.09 -7.09 -15.28
CA SER A 65 -6.94 -6.71 -13.88
C SER A 65 -5.82 -5.70 -13.70
N VAL A 66 -5.91 -4.95 -12.61
CA VAL A 66 -4.86 -4.02 -12.18
C VAL A 66 -4.50 -4.38 -10.76
N THR A 67 -3.22 -4.60 -10.51
CA THR A 67 -2.68 -4.85 -9.18
C THR A 67 -1.74 -3.72 -8.77
N TRP A 68 -1.57 -3.53 -7.47
CA TRP A 68 -0.64 -2.56 -6.94
C TRP A 68 0.14 -3.10 -5.77
N GLN A 69 1.41 -2.71 -5.70
CA GLN A 69 2.33 -3.09 -4.64
C GLN A 69 3.06 -1.87 -4.13
N LEU A 70 3.12 -1.72 -2.81
CA LEU A 70 3.95 -0.70 -2.19
C LEU A 70 5.42 -1.16 -2.26
N MET A 71 6.27 -0.36 -2.89
CA MET A 71 7.70 -0.62 -2.91
C MET A 71 8.33 -0.15 -1.60
N GLU A 72 9.06 -1.04 -0.94
CA GLU A 72 9.82 -0.67 0.26
C GLU A 72 10.97 0.26 -0.11
N ASN A 73 11.14 1.29 0.71
CA ASN A 73 12.21 2.25 0.54
C ASN A 73 13.49 1.67 1.15
N GLN A 74 14.46 1.27 0.34
CA GLN A 74 15.79 0.94 0.86
C GLN A 74 16.47 2.23 1.33
N GLU A 75 16.34 2.51 2.62
CA GLU A 75 17.00 3.63 3.26
C GLU A 75 18.52 3.37 3.32
N MET A 76 19.30 4.27 2.74
CA MET A 76 20.74 4.35 3.02
C MET A 76 20.92 4.85 4.47
N GLY A 77 21.00 3.87 5.38
CA GLY A 77 21.21 3.90 6.84
C GLY A 77 21.40 5.21 7.61
N SER A 78 20.56 5.41 8.63
CA SER A 78 21.02 5.43 10.04
C SER A 78 19.84 5.06 10.95
N GLY A 79 20.03 4.05 11.81
CA GLY A 79 18.94 3.40 12.51
C GLY A 79 18.19 4.30 13.50
N LYS A 80 16.85 4.29 13.41
CA LYS A 80 15.94 4.34 14.57
C LYS A 80 14.74 3.44 14.29
N LYS A 81 14.62 2.40 15.10
CA LYS A 81 13.46 1.50 15.16
C LYS A 81 12.26 2.32 15.65
N VAL A 82 11.19 2.43 14.88
CA VAL A 82 9.92 2.99 15.36
C VAL A 82 8.77 2.06 14.99
N SER A 83 8.22 1.48 16.05
CA SER A 83 6.92 0.85 16.29
C SER A 83 6.04 0.43 15.10
N GLU A 84 5.79 -0.87 15.07
CA GLU A 84 4.60 -1.51 14.55
C GLU A 84 3.32 -0.75 14.99
N CYS A 85 2.42 -0.46 14.04
CA CYS A 85 1.11 0.09 14.33
C CYS A 85 0.29 -0.97 15.07
N GLU A 86 0.24 -0.87 16.39
CA GLU A 86 -0.72 -1.62 17.19
C GLU A 86 -2.14 -1.29 16.71
N LYS A 87 -2.91 -2.35 16.45
CA LYS A 87 -4.34 -2.26 16.13
C LYS A 87 -5.06 -1.51 17.26
N PRO A 88 -6.01 -0.59 16.95
CA PRO A 88 -6.78 0.06 17.99
C PRO A 88 -7.56 -0.98 18.81
N PRO A 89 -7.67 -0.81 20.14
CA PRO A 89 -8.48 -1.69 20.97
C PRO A 89 -9.94 -1.58 20.51
N GLY A 90 -10.55 -2.73 20.23
CA GLY A 90 -11.96 -2.81 19.86
C GLY A 90 -12.86 -2.25 20.98
N PRO A 91 -14.08 -1.80 20.65
CA PRO A 91 -14.97 -1.20 21.63
C PRO A 91 -15.29 -2.20 22.74
N GLY A 92 -15.00 -1.80 23.97
CA GLY A 92 -15.25 -2.57 25.18
C GLY A 92 -16.74 -2.88 25.32
N LEU A 93 -17.03 -4.17 25.49
CA LEU A 93 -18.33 -4.65 25.91
C LEU A 93 -18.54 -4.19 27.36
N VAL A 94 -19.30 -3.14 27.55
CA VAL A 94 -19.97 -2.89 28.84
C VAL A 94 -21.26 -3.67 28.78
N GLU A 95 -21.40 -4.75 29.54
CA GLU A 95 -22.69 -5.19 30.06
C GLU A 95 -22.49 -5.93 31.39
N ASP A 96 -23.45 -5.66 32.26
CA ASP A 96 -23.39 -5.76 33.70
C ASP A 96 -23.22 -7.18 34.26
N GLY A 97 -22.66 -7.23 35.46
CA GLY A 97 -22.49 -8.46 36.21
C GLY A 97 -23.82 -9.13 36.53
N LEU A 98 -23.79 -10.47 36.52
CA LEU A 98 -24.47 -11.41 37.42
C LEU A 98 -24.22 -12.81 36.86
N THR A 99 -23.33 -13.58 37.49
CA THR A 99 -23.35 -15.04 37.34
C THR A 99 -24.53 -15.59 38.13
N PRO A 100 -25.16 -16.68 37.68
CA PRO A 100 -24.86 -17.92 38.41
C PRO A 100 -24.81 -19.19 37.55
N HIS A 101 -24.14 -20.15 38.18
CA HIS A 101 -23.98 -21.58 37.92
C HIS A 101 -25.09 -22.35 37.17
N SER A 102 -24.61 -23.20 36.24
CA SER A 102 -24.85 -24.65 36.15
C SER A 102 -26.02 -25.22 35.33
N LEU A 103 -25.71 -26.38 34.73
CA LEU A 103 -26.54 -27.55 34.44
C LEU A 103 -27.24 -27.66 33.06
N ILE A 104 -26.72 -28.64 32.29
CA ILE A 104 -27.42 -29.68 31.49
C ILE A 104 -28.70 -29.32 30.70
N SER A 105 -28.72 -29.64 29.40
CA SER A 105 -29.36 -30.86 28.90
C SER A 105 -29.46 -30.88 27.36
N SER A 106 -29.40 -32.09 26.84
CA SER A 106 -29.61 -32.57 25.47
C SER A 106 -30.91 -32.12 24.78
N GLY A 107 -30.90 -32.13 23.45
CA GLY A 107 -32.11 -32.25 22.60
C GLY A 107 -31.87 -31.73 21.18
N SER A 108 -31.40 -32.57 20.25
CA SER A 108 -32.22 -33.29 19.25
C SER A 108 -32.99 -32.39 18.27
N HIS A 109 -32.50 -32.36 17.03
CA HIS A 109 -33.23 -32.65 15.79
C HIS A 109 -34.73 -32.31 15.79
N LEU A 110 -35.18 -31.38 14.92
CA LEU A 110 -36.39 -31.60 14.11
C LEU A 110 -36.49 -30.62 12.92
N SER A 111 -37.08 -31.17 11.87
CA SER A 111 -37.21 -30.77 10.47
C SER A 111 -38.47 -29.96 10.14
N ASN A 112 -38.48 -29.39 8.91
CA ASN A 112 -39.61 -28.92 8.08
C ASN A 112 -40.35 -27.66 8.56
N GLY A 113 -40.80 -26.70 7.75
CA GLY A 113 -41.05 -26.46 6.31
C GLY A 113 -41.89 -25.13 6.24
N PRO A 114 -42.73 -24.82 5.23
CA PRO A 114 -42.67 -25.07 3.80
C PRO A 114 -42.77 -23.76 2.97
N SER A 115 -42.73 -23.95 1.66
CA SER A 115 -42.92 -23.01 0.56
C SER A 115 -44.33 -22.39 0.49
N HIS A 116 -44.39 -21.16 -0.04
CA HIS A 116 -45.52 -20.61 -0.79
C HIS A 116 -44.98 -19.74 -1.93
#